data_AF-A0A355QHA2-F1
#
_entry.id   AF-A0A355QHA2-F1
#
_cell.length_a   1.000
_cell.length_b   1.000
_cell.length_c   1.000
_cell.angle_alpha   90.00
_cell.angle_beta   90.00
_cell.angle_gamma   90.00
#
_symmetry.space_group_name_H-M   'P 1'
#
loop_
_entity.id
_entity.type
_entity.pdbx_description
1 polymer ?
#
loop_
_entity_poly.entity_id
_entity_poly.type
_entity_poly.pdbx_seq_one_letter_code
_entity_poly.pdbx_strand_id
1 'polypeptide(L)'
;NSIMNPILVMCLGLGYFFNLYRGKPLVREGGVLIMGHPTPWEFHPVHHPSYIDFFEQVLADTTDPAEIEKKWEKQFAEDEWYKHLYRTSYAYHGAHPFYMWYWGAHALQHLGRVIVVGGDTAAVRRMGFQPASTLQDALEMSTDVVGPQPTITHLKNPPILMADVT
;
A
#
# COMPACT_ATOMS: atom_id res chain seq x y z
N ASN A 1 18.90 1.87 -3.64
CA ASN A 1 17.51 1.57 -3.22
C ASN A 1 16.71 2.85 -3.17
N SER A 2 15.50 2.83 -3.74
CA SER A 2 14.57 3.96 -3.67
C SER A 2 13.85 3.98 -2.31
N ILE A 3 13.16 5.09 -2.01
CA ILE A 3 12.43 5.29 -0.76
C ILE A 3 11.22 4.34 -0.71
N MET A 4 11.01 3.69 0.44
CA MET A 4 9.85 2.85 0.74
C MET A 4 8.61 3.72 1.02
N ASN A 5 8.11 4.37 -0.03
CA ASN A 5 6.99 5.32 0.03
C ASN A 5 5.66 4.61 0.37
N PRO A 6 4.60 5.36 0.75
CA PRO A 6 3.36 4.77 1.26
C PRO A 6 2.70 3.79 0.28
N ILE A 7 2.70 4.09 -1.02
CA ILE A 7 2.12 3.21 -2.06
C ILE A 7 2.86 1.88 -2.11
N LEU A 8 4.18 1.90 -2.01
CA LEU A 8 4.98 0.69 -2.03
C LEU A 8 4.85 -0.11 -0.72
N VAL A 9 4.63 0.56 0.42
CA VAL A 9 4.30 -0.11 1.70
C VAL A 9 2.98 -0.85 1.58
N MET A 10 1.97 -0.20 1.01
CA MET A 10 0.68 -0.81 0.72
C MET A 10 0.85 -2.00 -0.22
N CYS A 11 1.56 -1.83 -1.33
CA CYS A 11 1.82 -2.91 -2.29
C CYS A 11 2.54 -4.10 -1.64
N LEU A 12 3.58 -3.86 -0.83
CA LEU A 12 4.29 -4.93 -0.15
C LEU A 12 3.39 -5.70 0.84
N GLY A 13 2.60 -4.98 1.63
CA GLY A 13 1.72 -5.59 2.63
C GLY A 13 0.50 -6.30 2.03
N LEU A 14 -0.26 -5.58 1.22
CA LEU A 14 -1.56 -6.01 0.69
C LEU A 14 -1.45 -6.65 -0.70
N GLY A 15 -0.54 -6.18 -1.54
CA GLY A 15 -0.31 -6.74 -2.87
C GLY A 15 0.49 -8.04 -2.82
N TYR A 16 1.59 -8.05 -2.08
CA TYR A 16 2.43 -9.24 -1.90
C TYR A 16 2.00 -10.08 -0.70
N PHE A 17 2.35 -9.68 0.53
CA PHE A 17 2.25 -10.59 1.69
C PHE A 17 0.84 -11.14 1.95
N PHE A 18 -0.19 -10.32 1.76
CA PHE A 18 -1.56 -10.79 1.87
C PHE A 18 -1.95 -11.82 0.80
N ASN A 19 -1.43 -11.70 -0.43
CA ASN A 19 -1.77 -12.59 -1.55
C ASN A 19 -0.83 -13.80 -1.70
N LEU A 20 0.27 -13.87 -0.94
CA LEU A 20 1.23 -14.98 -0.97
C LEU A 20 0.77 -16.18 -0.14
N TYR A 21 -0.35 -16.80 -0.53
CA TYR A 21 -0.90 -17.98 0.12
C TYR A 21 -1.23 -19.09 -0.88
N ARG A 22 -1.44 -20.31 -0.36
CA ARG A 22 -2.03 -21.41 -1.12
C ARG A 22 -3.42 -21.72 -0.56
N GLY A 23 -4.43 -21.69 -1.42
CA GLY A 23 -5.82 -22.02 -1.07
C GLY A 23 -6.62 -20.85 -0.50
N LYS A 24 -6.19 -20.23 0.61
CA LYS A 24 -6.89 -19.07 1.21
C LYS A 24 -5.94 -18.09 1.93
N PRO A 25 -6.31 -16.80 2.08
CA PRO A 25 -5.53 -15.84 2.84
C PRO A 25 -5.33 -16.25 4.30
N LEU A 26 -4.23 -15.80 4.91
CA LEU A 26 -3.96 -16.04 6.34
C LEU A 26 -4.99 -15.35 7.24
N VAL A 27 -5.40 -14.13 6.86
CA VAL A 27 -6.42 -13.37 7.58
C VAL A 27 -7.80 -13.81 7.08
N ARG A 28 -8.73 -14.11 7.99
CA ARG A 28 -10.12 -14.41 7.61
C ARG A 28 -10.80 -13.20 6.94
N GLU A 29 -11.83 -13.45 6.16
CA GLU A 29 -12.67 -12.37 5.61
C GLU A 29 -13.25 -11.51 6.74
N GLY A 30 -13.26 -10.19 6.54
CA GLY A 30 -13.61 -9.20 7.56
C GLY A 30 -12.63 -9.14 8.74
N GLY A 31 -11.44 -9.74 8.62
CA GLY A 31 -10.38 -9.66 9.63
C GLY A 31 -9.58 -8.35 9.56
N VAL A 32 -8.57 -8.23 10.42
CA VAL A 32 -7.71 -7.05 10.53
C VAL A 32 -6.28 -7.43 10.17
N LEU A 33 -5.65 -6.62 9.32
CA LEU A 33 -4.21 -6.71 9.05
C LEU A 33 -3.49 -5.58 9.80
N ILE A 34 -2.46 -5.94 10.57
CA ILE A 34 -1.58 -4.99 11.26
C ILE A 34 -0.19 -5.06 10.64
N MET A 35 0.32 -3.93 10.17
CA MET A 35 1.66 -3.79 9.60
C MET A 35 2.51 -2.86 10.46
N GLY A 36 3.77 -3.18 10.71
CA GLY A 36 4.71 -2.27 11.36
C GLY A 36 5.63 -1.62 10.32
N HIS A 37 5.48 -0.32 10.07
CA HIS A 37 6.35 0.40 9.13
C HIS A 37 6.25 1.93 9.29
N PRO A 38 7.39 2.68 9.23
CA PRO A 38 7.40 4.16 9.36
C PRO A 38 6.57 4.91 8.32
N THR A 39 6.40 4.33 7.13
CA THR A 39 5.48 4.81 6.06
C THR A 39 5.62 6.32 5.80
N PRO A 40 6.83 6.80 5.48
CA PRO A 40 7.08 8.23 5.36
C PRO A 40 6.32 8.81 4.18
N TRP A 41 5.83 10.05 4.29
CA TRP A 41 5.30 10.82 3.16
C TRP A 41 6.45 11.35 2.29
N GLU A 42 7.20 10.43 1.69
CA GLU A 42 8.40 10.76 0.93
C GLU A 42 8.47 9.92 -0.34
N PHE A 43 8.85 10.58 -1.42
CA PHE A 43 8.95 9.98 -2.75
C PHE A 43 10.24 10.43 -3.41
N HIS A 44 10.85 9.53 -4.17
CA HIS A 44 12.02 9.89 -4.97
C HIS A 44 11.56 10.62 -6.23
N PRO A 45 11.79 11.94 -6.39
CA PRO A 45 11.13 12.74 -7.41
C PRO A 45 11.50 12.33 -8.85
N VAL A 46 12.69 11.76 -9.05
CA VAL A 46 13.13 11.28 -10.38
C VAL A 46 12.52 9.91 -10.73
N HIS A 47 12.36 9.02 -9.75
CA HIS A 47 11.91 7.64 -10.02
C HIS A 47 10.39 7.53 -9.93
N HIS A 48 9.78 8.33 -9.06
CA HIS A 48 8.40 8.23 -8.65
C HIS A 48 7.60 9.54 -8.88
N PRO A 49 7.77 10.27 -9.99
CA PRO A 49 7.03 11.52 -10.21
C PRO A 49 5.51 11.28 -10.24
N SER A 50 5.05 10.23 -10.93
CA SER A 50 3.63 9.86 -10.98
C SER A 50 3.08 9.36 -9.64
N TYR A 51 3.92 8.84 -8.75
CA TYR A 51 3.48 8.41 -7.42
C TYR A 51 3.18 9.59 -6.51
N ILE A 52 3.91 10.70 -6.66
CA ILE A 52 3.65 11.94 -5.92
C ILE A 52 2.24 12.40 -6.26
N ASP A 53 1.93 12.55 -7.55
CA ASP A 53 0.61 12.99 -7.99
C ASP A 53 -0.50 11.97 -7.68
N PHE A 54 -0.22 10.67 -7.78
CA PHE A 54 -1.15 9.64 -7.34
C PHE A 54 -1.47 9.77 -5.85
N PHE A 55 -0.46 9.96 -5.00
CA PHE A 55 -0.67 10.10 -3.57
C PHE A 55 -1.35 11.41 -3.19
N GLU A 56 -0.97 12.51 -3.85
CA GLU A 56 -1.42 13.86 -3.55
C GLU A 56 -2.79 14.20 -4.11
N GLN A 57 -3.12 13.67 -5.28
CA GLN A 57 -4.33 14.03 -6.01
C GLN A 57 -5.32 12.86 -5.99
N VAL A 58 -4.89 11.69 -6.47
CA VAL A 58 -5.78 10.53 -6.65
C VAL A 58 -6.27 10.00 -5.29
N LEU A 59 -5.37 9.70 -4.37
CA LEU A 59 -5.75 9.21 -3.04
C LEU A 59 -6.37 10.29 -2.13
N ALA A 60 -6.24 11.57 -2.49
CA ALA A 60 -6.99 12.62 -1.82
C ALA A 60 -8.46 12.67 -2.29
N ASP A 61 -8.74 12.26 -3.52
CA ASP A 61 -10.09 12.13 -4.07
C ASP A 61 -10.77 10.83 -3.62
N THR A 62 -10.13 9.67 -3.82
CA THR A 62 -10.69 8.37 -3.46
C THR A 62 -9.63 7.29 -3.29
N THR A 63 -9.90 6.33 -2.41
CA THR A 63 -9.07 5.13 -2.22
C THR A 63 -9.67 3.88 -2.89
N ASP A 64 -10.88 3.99 -3.45
CA ASP A 64 -11.58 2.90 -4.13
C ASP A 64 -10.91 2.59 -5.50
N PRO A 65 -10.37 1.37 -5.70
CA PRO A 65 -9.68 1.02 -6.94
C PRO A 65 -10.52 1.21 -8.22
N ALA A 66 -11.82 0.91 -8.18
CA ALA A 66 -12.70 0.98 -9.34
C ALA A 66 -13.07 2.43 -9.69
N GLU A 67 -13.18 3.31 -8.69
CA GLU A 67 -13.30 4.75 -8.94
C GLU A 67 -12.01 5.34 -9.51
N ILE A 68 -10.86 4.95 -8.94
CA ILE A 68 -9.53 5.40 -9.41
C ILE A 68 -9.33 5.03 -10.88
N GLU A 69 -9.61 3.78 -11.27
CA GLU A 69 -9.51 3.29 -12.66
C GLU A 69 -10.31 4.17 -13.62
N LYS A 70 -11.59 4.40 -13.29
CA LYS A 70 -12.52 5.12 -14.16
C LYS A 70 -12.19 6.61 -14.30
N LYS A 71 -11.75 7.25 -13.22
CA LYS A 71 -11.54 8.71 -13.17
C LYS A 71 -10.13 9.12 -13.61
N TRP A 72 -9.10 8.37 -13.21
CA TRP A 72 -7.73 8.87 -13.18
C TRP A 72 -6.74 8.09 -14.06
N GLU A 73 -6.89 6.76 -14.19
CA GLU A 73 -5.85 5.91 -14.82
C GLU A 73 -5.54 6.33 -16.24
N LYS A 74 -6.57 6.54 -17.08
CA LYS A 74 -6.38 6.91 -18.49
C LYS A 74 -5.60 8.22 -18.63
N GLN A 75 -5.92 9.23 -17.80
CA GLN A 75 -5.22 10.51 -17.82
C GLN A 75 -3.72 10.30 -17.54
N PHE A 76 -3.37 9.58 -16.48
CA PHE A 76 -1.96 9.33 -16.12
C PHE A 76 -1.25 8.44 -17.15
N ALA A 77 -1.95 7.47 -17.74
CA ALA A 77 -1.39 6.57 -18.75
C ALA A 77 -1.10 7.30 -20.07
N GLU A 78 -1.94 8.27 -20.43
CA GLU A 78 -1.84 9.01 -21.69
C GLU A 78 -1.07 10.33 -21.58
N ASP A 79 -0.76 10.80 -20.37
CA ASP A 79 -0.04 12.06 -20.14
C ASP A 79 1.36 12.07 -20.81
N GLU A 80 1.58 13.07 -21.67
CA GLU A 80 2.83 13.21 -22.43
C GLU A 80 4.04 13.56 -21.55
N TRP A 81 3.84 14.22 -20.41
CA TRP A 81 4.91 14.49 -19.45
C TRP A 81 5.41 13.21 -18.80
N TYR A 82 4.51 12.35 -18.29
CA TYR A 82 4.93 11.06 -17.72
C TYR A 82 5.56 10.14 -18.77
N LYS A 83 5.01 10.10 -19.99
CA LYS A 83 5.61 9.35 -21.11
C LYS A 83 7.01 9.85 -21.45
N HIS A 84 7.22 11.17 -21.45
CA HIS A 84 8.54 11.75 -21.66
C HIS A 84 9.50 11.30 -20.55
N LEU A 85 9.17 11.52 -19.28
CA LEU A 85 10.01 11.12 -18.15
C LEU A 85 10.34 9.62 -18.14
N TYR A 86 9.37 8.76 -18.48
CA TYR A 86 9.58 7.32 -18.59
C TYR A 86 10.57 6.95 -19.72
N ARG A 87 10.54 7.66 -20.84
CA ARG A 87 11.37 7.37 -22.02
C ARG A 87 12.76 8.01 -21.97
N THR A 88 12.90 9.15 -21.32
CA THR A 88 14.11 9.97 -21.37
C THR A 88 14.82 10.12 -20.02
N SER A 89 14.20 9.63 -18.94
CA SER A 89 14.74 9.67 -17.58
C SER A 89 14.64 8.29 -16.91
N TYR A 90 14.73 8.25 -15.58
CA TYR A 90 14.67 7.04 -14.75
C TYR A 90 13.31 6.87 -14.04
N ALA A 91 12.26 7.52 -14.55
CA ALA A 91 10.93 7.46 -13.96
C ALA A 91 10.19 6.18 -14.34
N TYR A 92 9.32 5.69 -13.46
CA TYR A 92 8.30 4.72 -13.85
C TYR A 92 7.23 5.37 -14.75
N HIS A 93 6.53 4.54 -15.53
CA HIS A 93 5.40 4.98 -16.34
C HIS A 93 4.28 5.60 -15.48
N GLY A 94 3.50 6.53 -16.04
CA GLY A 94 2.42 7.24 -15.32
C GLY A 94 1.38 6.32 -14.68
N ALA A 95 1.06 5.19 -15.34
CA ALA A 95 0.13 4.18 -14.85
C ALA A 95 0.71 3.25 -13.75
N HIS A 96 2.02 3.27 -13.50
CA HIS A 96 2.65 2.32 -12.58
C HIS A 96 2.14 2.36 -11.12
N PRO A 97 1.92 3.54 -10.47
CA PRO A 97 1.36 3.57 -9.11
C PRO A 97 -0.06 2.98 -9.03
N PHE A 98 -0.83 3.03 -10.13
CA PHE A 98 -2.17 2.44 -10.21
C PHE A 98 -2.10 0.93 -10.07
N TYR A 99 -1.21 0.25 -10.82
CA TYR A 99 -1.06 -1.19 -10.69
C TYR A 99 -0.49 -1.62 -9.32
N MET A 100 0.36 -0.80 -8.69
CA MET A 100 0.77 -1.05 -7.31
C MET A 100 -0.41 -0.95 -6.34
N TRP A 101 -1.36 -0.04 -6.59
CA TRP A 101 -2.57 0.08 -5.79
C TRP A 101 -3.54 -1.09 -6.04
N TYR A 102 -3.78 -1.44 -7.30
CA TYR A 102 -4.73 -2.49 -7.69
C TYR A 102 -4.30 -3.88 -7.25
N TRP A 103 -2.99 -4.11 -7.10
CA TRP A 103 -2.51 -5.37 -6.54
C TRP A 103 -3.03 -5.60 -5.11
N GLY A 104 -3.20 -4.53 -4.34
CA GLY A 104 -3.81 -4.59 -3.01
C GLY A 104 -5.34 -4.68 -3.01
N ALA A 105 -6.03 -4.55 -4.15
CA ALA A 105 -7.48 -4.41 -4.21
C ALA A 105 -8.23 -5.60 -3.58
N HIS A 106 -7.75 -6.83 -3.82
CA HIS A 106 -8.33 -8.01 -3.19
C HIS A 106 -8.22 -7.97 -1.66
N ALA A 107 -7.08 -7.51 -1.12
CA ALA A 107 -6.90 -7.35 0.32
C ALA A 107 -7.83 -6.26 0.88
N LEU A 108 -7.97 -5.13 0.17
CA LEU A 108 -8.86 -4.03 0.57
C LEU A 108 -10.33 -4.48 0.65
N GLN A 109 -10.77 -5.34 -0.27
CA GLN A 109 -12.13 -5.91 -0.24
C GLN A 109 -12.31 -6.97 0.85
N HIS A 110 -11.28 -7.79 1.09
CA HIS A 110 -11.34 -8.92 2.03
C HIS A 110 -11.22 -8.48 3.50
N LEU A 111 -10.43 -7.45 3.77
CA LEU A 111 -10.12 -6.99 5.12
C LEU A 111 -11.18 -6.01 5.62
N GLY A 112 -11.58 -6.13 6.89
CA GLY A 112 -12.42 -5.13 7.55
C GLY A 112 -11.64 -3.89 7.97
N ARG A 113 -10.31 -4.01 8.16
CA ARG A 113 -9.44 -2.90 8.54
C ARG A 113 -7.96 -3.20 8.29
N VAL A 114 -7.21 -2.16 7.98
CA VAL A 114 -5.74 -2.16 7.91
C VAL A 114 -5.21 -1.16 8.91
N ILE A 115 -4.28 -1.58 9.76
CA ILE A 115 -3.65 -0.75 10.79
C ILE A 115 -2.14 -0.70 10.53
N VAL A 116 -1.54 0.49 10.60
CA VAL A 116 -0.10 0.68 10.47
C VAL A 116 0.47 1.19 11.78
N VAL A 117 1.32 0.38 12.41
CA VAL A 117 2.03 0.71 13.65
C VAL A 117 3.30 1.49 13.31
N GLY A 118 3.47 2.65 13.94
CA GLY A 118 4.65 3.51 13.81
C GLY A 118 4.71 4.33 12.51
N GLY A 119 3.64 4.33 11.72
CA GLY A 119 3.57 5.06 10.45
C GLY A 119 3.36 6.56 10.61
N ASP A 120 3.79 7.35 9.62
CA ASP A 120 3.37 8.74 9.49
C ASP A 120 1.84 8.83 9.46
N THR A 121 1.28 9.52 10.44
CA THR A 121 -0.16 9.54 10.69
C THR A 121 -0.93 10.11 9.50
N ALA A 122 -0.39 11.12 8.83
CA ALA A 122 -1.05 11.76 7.71
C ALA A 122 -0.99 10.86 6.46
N ALA A 123 0.16 10.24 6.20
CA ALA A 123 0.34 9.34 5.08
C ALA A 123 -0.53 8.08 5.20
N VAL A 124 -0.58 7.48 6.38
CA VAL A 124 -1.41 6.29 6.66
C VAL A 124 -2.89 6.62 6.46
N ARG A 125 -3.35 7.77 6.93
CA ARG A 125 -4.74 8.22 6.73
C ARG A 125 -5.06 8.52 5.26
N ARG A 126 -4.13 9.10 4.50
CA ARG A 126 -4.30 9.33 3.05
C ARG A 126 -4.55 8.04 2.28
N MET A 127 -3.98 6.92 2.74
CA MET A 127 -4.25 5.59 2.16
C MET A 127 -5.58 4.96 2.60
N GLY A 128 -6.35 5.60 3.48
CA GLY A 128 -7.56 5.02 4.07
C GLY A 128 -7.30 4.01 5.18
N PHE A 129 -6.10 3.97 5.74
CA PHE A 129 -5.72 3.06 6.83
C PHE A 129 -5.73 3.76 8.19
N GLN A 130 -5.67 2.97 9.26
CA GLN A 130 -5.60 3.50 10.63
C GLN A 130 -4.17 3.49 11.17
N PRO A 131 -3.63 4.64 11.62
CA PRO A 131 -2.34 4.66 12.29
C PRO A 131 -2.48 4.25 13.76
N ALA A 132 -1.49 3.53 14.26
CA ALA A 132 -1.34 3.19 15.68
C ALA A 132 0.10 3.50 16.14
N SER A 133 0.26 3.93 17.40
CA SER A 133 1.59 4.23 17.96
C SER A 133 2.31 2.96 18.41
N THR A 134 1.57 2.00 18.98
CA THR A 134 2.11 0.72 19.44
C THR A 134 1.32 -0.47 18.89
N LEU A 135 1.91 -1.67 18.98
CA LEU A 135 1.20 -2.91 18.66
C LEU A 135 0.02 -3.14 19.62
N GLN A 136 0.15 -2.73 20.88
CA GLN A 136 -0.93 -2.85 21.86
C GLN A 136 -2.14 -2.01 21.45
N ASP A 137 -1.92 -0.76 21.02
CA ASP A 137 -3.00 0.10 20.52
C ASP A 137 -3.65 -0.52 19.29
N ALA A 138 -2.85 -1.06 18.36
CA ALA A 138 -3.37 -1.71 17.16
C ALA A 138 -4.24 -2.95 17.48
N LEU A 139 -3.84 -3.73 18.50
CA LEU A 139 -4.64 -4.87 18.97
C LEU A 139 -5.95 -4.40 19.62
N GLU A 140 -5.93 -3.35 20.43
CA GLU A 140 -7.13 -2.75 21.01
C GLU A 140 -8.08 -2.21 19.93
N MET A 141 -7.56 -1.42 18.99
CA MET A 141 -8.30 -0.89 17.84
C MET A 141 -8.89 -1.98 16.93
N SER A 142 -8.29 -3.18 16.92
CA SER A 142 -8.81 -4.30 16.14
C SER A 142 -10.08 -4.90 16.75
N THR A 143 -10.29 -4.76 18.06
CA THR A 143 -11.42 -5.40 18.77
C THR A 143 -12.79 -4.90 18.31
N ASP A 144 -12.87 -3.65 17.83
CA ASP A 144 -14.08 -3.10 17.19
C ASP A 144 -14.55 -3.90 15.97
N VAL A 145 -13.62 -4.60 15.31
CA VAL A 145 -13.84 -5.33 14.06
C VAL A 145 -13.91 -6.84 14.30
N VAL A 146 -13.02 -7.38 15.13
CA VAL A 146 -12.87 -8.84 15.31
C VAL A 146 -13.37 -9.37 16.65
N GLY A 147 -13.89 -8.49 17.51
CA GLY A 147 -14.33 -8.82 18.86
C GLY A 147 -13.18 -8.89 19.87
N PRO A 148 -13.49 -9.14 21.16
CA PRO A 148 -12.53 -9.02 22.26
C PRO A 148 -11.54 -10.19 22.38
N GLN A 149 -11.76 -11.32 21.69
CA GLN A 149 -10.91 -12.51 21.80
C GLN A 149 -10.57 -13.09 20.40
N PRO A 150 -9.83 -12.35 19.55
CA PRO A 150 -9.45 -12.84 18.24
C PRO A 150 -8.30 -13.86 18.33
N THR A 151 -8.24 -14.78 17.37
CA THR A 151 -7.02 -15.56 17.12
C THR A 151 -6.03 -14.71 16.34
N ILE A 152 -4.78 -14.63 16.81
CA ILE A 152 -3.74 -13.82 16.18
C ILE A 152 -2.72 -14.73 15.51
N THR A 153 -2.33 -14.40 14.28
CA THR A 153 -1.22 -15.03 13.57
C THR A 153 -0.18 -13.97 13.24
N HIS A 154 1.08 -14.24 13.56
CA HIS A 154 2.20 -13.36 13.20
C HIS A 154 2.98 -13.95 12.03
N LEU A 155 2.96 -13.27 10.90
CA LEU A 155 3.74 -13.63 9.72
C LEU A 155 5.08 -12.90 9.75
N LYS A 156 6.18 -13.66 9.85
CA LYS A 156 7.54 -13.14 9.73
C LYS A 156 8.14 -13.60 8.40
N ASN A 157 8.26 -12.69 7.43
CA ASN A 157 8.86 -12.98 6.13
C ASN A 157 10.31 -12.47 6.09
N PRO A 158 11.29 -13.24 5.56
CA PRO A 158 12.61 -12.69 5.27
C PRO A 158 12.55 -11.63 4.16
N PRO A 159 13.61 -10.83 3.94
CA PRO A 159 13.70 -9.98 2.75
C PRO A 159 13.45 -10.80 1.47
N ILE A 160 12.71 -10.23 0.52
CA ILE A 160 12.47 -10.87 -0.78
C ILE A 160 13.80 -10.86 -1.54
N LEU A 161 14.53 -11.97 -1.48
CA LEU A 161 15.81 -12.28 -2.14
C LEU A 161 16.88 -11.18 -2.02
N MET A 162 17.92 -11.45 -1.24
CA MET A 162 19.18 -10.72 -1.32
C MET A 162 20.27 -11.75 -1.66
N ALA A 163 20.77 -11.71 -2.88
CA ALA A 163 21.84 -12.57 -3.33
C ALA A 163 23.10 -11.74 -3.54
N ASP A 164 24.23 -12.22 -3.00
CA ASP A 164 25.53 -11.72 -3.41
C ASP A 164 25.80 -12.19 -4.85
N VAL A 165 26.14 -11.23 -5.71
CA VAL A 165 26.50 -11.50 -7.10
C VAL A 165 27.98 -11.22 -7.26
N THR A 166 28.75 -12.23 -7.65
CA THR A 166 30.18 -12.14 -7.98
C THR A 166 30.39 -12.10 -9.48
#